data_AF-A0A426UK78-F1
#
_entry.id   AF-A0A426UK78-F1
#
_cell.length_a   1.000
_cell.length_b   1.000
_cell.length_c   1.000
_cell.angle_alpha   90.00
_cell.angle_beta   90.00
_cell.angle_gamma   90.00
#
_symmetry.space_group_name_H-M   'P 1'
#
loop_
_entity.id
_entity.type
_entity.pdbx_description
1 polymer ?
#
loop_
_entity_poly.entity_id
_entity_poly.type
_entity_poly.pdbx_seq_one_letter_code
_entity_poly.pdbx_strand_id
1 'polypeptide(L)'
;MRGTRAVSALRWIAVVAVFAVGGTATAYGITRLDRENVPGLAAPTERLWEYPRLSGAPLPADSPAPFADEDDPGAHHADLRALVLPAPEGAVEDRALRGTGGWLATDDFLAEYAEPDRAALRQTLVDTGLRHVAARGWTTEDGTHTRVYLLRFGTAAVADDLFHQHLARQGAPGHRVRGAERAVHDEDLPDASGIAEIRRSVYDETRPYGAEHVRQAYLSAGDVLAVVLQSREGATVDTVPFVQTLALQSQLLA
;
A
#
# COMPACT_ATOMS: atom_id res chain seq x y z
N MET A 1 -73.19 17.95 9.24
CA MET A 1 -71.71 18.02 9.31
C MET A 1 -71.09 16.65 8.97
N ARG A 2 -70.95 16.29 7.69
CA ARG A 2 -70.33 15.02 7.24
C ARG A 2 -69.48 15.14 5.96
N GLY A 3 -69.21 16.36 5.47
CA GLY A 3 -68.49 16.58 4.20
C GLY A 3 -66.99 16.89 4.33
N THR A 4 -66.49 17.35 5.48
CA THR A 4 -65.11 17.83 5.62
C THR A 4 -64.10 16.74 6.00
N ARG A 5 -64.52 15.65 6.66
CA ARG A 5 -63.61 14.57 7.08
C ARG A 5 -63.14 13.68 5.92
N ALA A 6 -64.02 13.44 4.94
CA ALA A 6 -63.70 12.61 3.77
C ALA A 6 -62.64 13.27 2.87
N VAL A 7 -62.75 14.59 2.66
CA VAL A 7 -61.80 15.36 1.85
C VAL A 7 -60.43 15.43 2.53
N SER A 8 -60.38 15.58 3.86
CA SER A 8 -59.12 15.54 4.61
C SER A 8 -58.48 14.15 4.58
N ALA A 9 -59.26 13.08 4.74
CA ALA A 9 -58.74 11.71 4.66
C ALA A 9 -58.14 11.40 3.27
N LEU A 10 -58.81 11.84 2.19
CA LEU A 10 -58.32 11.63 0.83
C LEU A 10 -57.01 12.40 0.55
N ARG A 11 -56.87 13.61 1.12
CA ARG A 11 -55.63 14.40 1.03
C ARG A 11 -54.47 13.74 1.76
N TRP A 12 -54.70 13.19 2.94
CA TRP A 12 -53.66 12.48 3.69
C TRP A 12 -53.24 11.19 3.00
N ILE A 13 -54.19 10.45 2.40
CA ILE A 13 -53.87 9.27 1.59
C ILE A 13 -53.02 9.64 0.38
N ALA A 14 -53.33 10.74 -0.31
CA ALA A 14 -52.54 11.21 -1.44
C ALA A 14 -51.11 11.59 -1.02
N VAL A 15 -50.94 12.27 0.11
CA VAL A 15 -49.61 12.62 0.66
C VAL A 15 -48.82 11.36 0.99
N VAL A 16 -49.42 10.40 1.70
CA VAL A 16 -48.74 9.14 2.04
C VAL A 16 -48.37 8.35 0.79
N ALA A 17 -49.23 8.32 -0.23
CA ALA A 17 -48.93 7.66 -1.50
C ALA A 17 -47.75 8.33 -2.22
N VAL A 18 -47.69 9.66 -2.26
CA VAL A 18 -46.57 10.40 -2.88
C VAL A 18 -45.26 10.15 -2.13
N PHE A 19 -45.27 10.18 -0.79
CA PHE A 19 -44.08 9.88 0.00
C PHE A 19 -43.66 8.41 -0.11
N ALA A 20 -44.60 7.47 -0.15
CA ALA A 20 -44.31 6.06 -0.32
C ALA A 20 -43.69 5.78 -1.70
N VAL A 21 -44.28 6.31 -2.78
CA VAL A 21 -43.79 6.13 -4.15
C VAL A 21 -42.46 6.86 -4.37
N GLY A 22 -42.35 8.12 -3.93
CA GLY A 22 -41.10 8.88 -4.05
C GLY A 22 -39.96 8.30 -3.21
N GLY A 23 -40.26 7.90 -1.97
CA GLY A 23 -39.28 7.29 -1.06
C GLY A 23 -38.79 5.94 -1.56
N THR A 24 -39.69 5.06 -2.02
CA THR A 24 -39.29 3.76 -2.59
C THR A 24 -38.57 3.92 -3.92
N ALA A 25 -38.97 4.84 -4.80
CA ALA A 25 -38.27 5.09 -6.06
C ALA A 25 -36.84 5.61 -5.83
N THR A 26 -36.64 6.51 -4.86
CA THR A 26 -35.31 7.04 -4.52
C THR A 26 -34.43 5.97 -3.86
N ALA A 27 -34.97 5.20 -2.91
CA ALA A 27 -34.24 4.11 -2.26
C ALA A 27 -33.89 2.98 -3.25
N TYR A 28 -34.79 2.65 -4.18
CA TYR A 28 -34.54 1.65 -5.21
C TYR A 28 -33.54 2.16 -6.26
N GLY A 29 -33.60 3.44 -6.62
CA GLY A 29 -32.63 4.07 -7.50
C GLY A 29 -31.21 4.07 -6.92
N ILE A 30 -31.06 4.32 -5.63
CA ILE A 30 -29.75 4.31 -4.95
C ILE A 30 -29.22 2.89 -4.77
N THR A 31 -30.07 1.92 -4.40
CA THR A 31 -29.62 0.53 -4.16
C THR A 31 -29.33 -0.25 -5.44
N ARG A 32 -29.85 0.20 -6.59
CA ARG A 32 -29.64 -0.44 -7.89
C ARG A 32 -28.63 0.26 -8.80
N LEU A 33 -28.01 1.35 -8.33
CA LEU A 33 -26.83 1.88 -9.01
C LEU A 33 -25.72 0.86 -8.89
N ASP A 34 -25.37 0.22 -10.00
CA ASP A 34 -24.14 -0.55 -10.08
C ASP A 34 -22.99 0.39 -9.72
N ARG A 35 -22.12 -0.08 -8.82
CA ARG A 35 -21.02 0.71 -8.24
C ARG A 35 -20.07 1.30 -9.28
N GLU A 36 -20.14 0.81 -10.51
CA GLU A 36 -19.30 1.18 -11.65
C GLU A 36 -19.87 2.30 -12.53
N ASN A 37 -21.13 2.72 -12.35
CA ASN A 37 -21.79 3.68 -13.25
C ASN A 37 -22.54 4.78 -12.50
N VAL A 38 -21.85 5.50 -11.61
CA VAL A 38 -22.36 6.74 -11.01
C VAL A 38 -21.98 7.93 -11.89
N PRO A 39 -22.94 8.62 -12.54
CA PRO A 39 -22.64 9.77 -13.39
C PRO A 39 -21.95 10.88 -12.59
N GLY A 40 -20.76 11.31 -13.01
CA GLY A 40 -19.96 12.35 -12.34
C GLY A 40 -18.85 11.83 -11.43
N LEU A 41 -18.79 10.52 -11.18
CA LEU A 41 -17.60 9.83 -10.70
C LEU A 41 -17.04 9.06 -11.90
N ALA A 42 -16.06 9.61 -12.60
CA ALA A 42 -15.27 8.78 -13.53
C ALA A 42 -14.70 7.63 -12.69
N ALA A 43 -15.18 6.40 -12.92
CA ALA A 43 -14.70 5.24 -12.20
C ALA A 43 -13.18 5.16 -12.42
N PRO A 44 -12.33 5.31 -11.39
CA PRO A 44 -10.87 5.22 -11.56
C PRO A 44 -10.40 3.77 -11.75
N THR A 45 -11.31 2.82 -11.99
CA THR A 45 -10.99 1.40 -12.13
C THR A 45 -10.03 1.12 -13.27
N GLU A 46 -10.00 1.95 -14.32
CA GLU A 46 -9.04 1.81 -15.42
C GLU A 46 -7.56 1.95 -15.00
N ARG A 47 -7.28 2.52 -13.81
CA ARG A 47 -5.89 2.66 -13.30
C ARG A 47 -5.61 1.83 -12.06
N LEU A 48 -6.55 0.99 -11.62
CA LEU A 48 -6.31 0.07 -10.52
C LEU A 48 -5.82 -1.26 -11.09
N TRP A 49 -4.80 -1.83 -10.47
CA TRP A 49 -4.39 -3.19 -10.81
C TRP A 49 -5.28 -4.18 -10.06
N GLU A 50 -5.63 -5.27 -10.73
CA GLU A 50 -6.37 -6.36 -10.11
C GLU A 50 -5.38 -7.24 -9.34
N TYR A 51 -5.52 -7.32 -8.02
CA TYR A 51 -4.69 -8.20 -7.20
C TYR A 51 -5.44 -9.49 -6.88
N PRO A 52 -4.74 -10.64 -6.79
CA PRO A 52 -5.37 -11.85 -6.30
C PRO A 52 -5.92 -11.61 -4.89
N ARG A 53 -6.95 -12.37 -4.50
CA ARG A 53 -7.53 -12.25 -3.16
C ARG A 53 -6.45 -12.39 -2.09
N LEU A 54 -6.23 -11.32 -1.34
CA LEU A 54 -5.33 -11.33 -0.20
C LEU A 54 -6.00 -12.07 0.98
N SER A 55 -5.29 -13.01 1.56
CA SER A 55 -5.65 -13.67 2.82
C SER A 55 -4.57 -13.36 3.83
N GLY A 56 -4.96 -13.13 5.09
CA GLY A 56 -3.99 -12.97 6.18
C GLY A 56 -3.00 -14.14 6.21
N ALA A 57 -1.73 -13.83 6.51
CA ALA A 57 -0.71 -14.86 6.59
C ALA A 57 -1.02 -15.81 7.76
N PRO A 58 -0.79 -17.12 7.59
CA PRO A 58 -1.03 -18.09 8.65
C PRO A 58 -0.09 -17.81 9.82
N LEU A 59 -0.68 -17.72 11.03
CA LEU A 59 0.06 -17.59 12.27
C LEU A 59 0.38 -18.99 12.84
N PRO A 60 1.55 -19.16 13.48
CA PRO A 60 1.78 -20.33 14.32
C PRO A 60 0.69 -20.44 15.41
N ALA A 61 0.44 -21.67 15.88
CA ALA A 61 -0.53 -21.89 16.95
C ALA A 61 -0.20 -21.03 18.18
N ASP A 62 -1.23 -20.43 18.76
CA ASP A 62 -1.17 -19.57 19.95
C ASP A 62 -0.29 -18.31 19.79
N SER A 63 0.13 -17.97 18.57
CA SER A 63 0.85 -16.71 18.30
C SER A 63 -0.11 -15.57 18.01
N PRO A 64 0.08 -14.39 18.63
CA PRO A 64 -0.75 -13.22 18.36
C PRO A 64 -0.47 -12.63 16.97
N ALA A 65 -1.38 -11.79 16.50
CA ALA A 65 -1.12 -10.86 15.40
C ALA A 65 -0.09 -9.80 15.86
N PRO A 66 0.68 -9.18 14.95
CA PRO A 66 1.83 -8.34 15.31
C PRO A 66 1.51 -7.20 16.28
N PHE A 67 0.30 -6.65 16.27
CA PHE A 67 -0.09 -5.55 17.18
C PHE A 67 -1.09 -5.95 18.26
N ALA A 68 -1.31 -7.26 18.45
CA ALA A 68 -2.27 -7.78 19.43
C ALA A 68 -1.64 -8.10 20.80
N ASP A 69 -0.30 -8.16 20.89
CA ASP A 69 0.42 -8.43 22.12
C ASP A 69 0.99 -7.12 22.71
N GLU A 70 0.69 -6.85 23.98
CA GLU A 70 1.21 -5.68 24.69
C GLU A 70 2.64 -5.91 25.24
N ASP A 71 3.05 -7.17 25.42
CA ASP A 71 4.36 -7.52 25.98
C ASP A 71 5.47 -7.52 24.91
N ASP A 72 5.13 -7.86 23.66
CA ASP A 72 6.02 -7.81 22.48
C ASP A 72 5.35 -7.12 21.28
N PRO A 73 5.01 -5.81 21.41
CA PRO A 73 4.26 -5.11 20.39
C PRO A 73 5.06 -4.98 19.09
N GLY A 74 4.45 -5.43 17.99
CA GLY A 74 5.00 -5.37 16.65
C GLY A 74 5.74 -6.64 16.20
N ALA A 75 5.73 -7.73 16.98
CA ALA A 75 6.40 -8.97 16.58
C ALA A 75 5.62 -9.74 15.50
N HIS A 76 6.19 -9.87 14.30
CA HIS A 76 5.57 -10.67 13.24
C HIS A 76 5.83 -12.18 13.43
N HIS A 77 4.84 -12.92 13.90
CA HIS A 77 4.96 -14.38 14.01
C HIS A 77 4.70 -15.13 12.69
N ALA A 78 3.99 -14.49 11.76
CA ALA A 78 3.79 -15.02 10.41
C ALA A 78 5.11 -15.14 9.64
N ASP A 79 5.14 -16.05 8.66
CA ASP A 79 6.25 -16.16 7.73
C ASP A 79 6.35 -14.88 6.88
N LEU A 80 7.49 -14.19 6.93
CA LEU A 80 7.72 -12.93 6.21
C LEU A 80 7.42 -13.05 4.71
N ARG A 81 7.66 -14.21 4.11
CA ARG A 81 7.45 -14.45 2.67
C ARG A 81 5.98 -14.45 2.28
N ALA A 82 5.08 -14.72 3.24
CA ALA A 82 3.64 -14.66 3.06
C ALA A 82 3.08 -13.24 3.21
N LEU A 83 3.86 -12.32 3.79
CA LEU A 83 3.48 -10.92 3.99
C LEU A 83 3.85 -10.02 2.80
N VAL A 84 4.61 -10.52 1.81
CA VAL A 84 4.97 -9.75 0.61
C VAL A 84 3.81 -9.76 -0.38
N LEU A 85 3.37 -8.57 -0.79
CA LEU A 85 2.29 -8.40 -1.77
C LEU A 85 2.56 -9.23 -3.05
N PRO A 86 1.63 -10.11 -3.48
CA PRO A 86 1.75 -10.80 -4.76
C PRO A 86 1.63 -9.83 -5.93
N ALA A 87 2.13 -10.26 -7.10
CA ALA A 87 1.92 -9.51 -8.33
C ALA A 87 0.42 -9.45 -8.68
N PRO A 88 -0.05 -8.34 -9.27
CA PRO A 88 -1.38 -8.25 -9.81
C PRO A 88 -1.57 -9.19 -11.01
N GLU A 89 -2.82 -9.48 -11.33
CA GLU A 89 -3.20 -10.33 -12.45
C GLU A 89 -2.66 -9.76 -13.77
N GLY A 90 -2.12 -10.64 -14.61
CA GLY A 90 -1.52 -10.28 -15.90
C GLY A 90 -0.11 -9.69 -15.84
N ALA A 91 0.42 -9.34 -14.66
CA ALA A 91 1.78 -8.84 -14.54
C ALA A 91 2.84 -9.94 -14.73
N VAL A 92 3.99 -9.56 -15.28
CA VAL A 92 5.14 -10.46 -15.43
C VAL A 92 5.99 -10.37 -14.16
N GLU A 93 6.05 -11.46 -13.40
CA GLU A 93 6.85 -11.50 -12.17
C GLU A 93 8.35 -11.45 -12.42
N ASP A 94 9.06 -10.63 -11.65
CA ASP A 94 10.50 -10.73 -11.48
C ASP A 94 10.81 -11.86 -10.50
N ARG A 95 11.09 -13.04 -11.07
CA ARG A 95 11.38 -14.24 -10.30
C ARG A 95 12.73 -14.19 -9.59
N ALA A 96 13.65 -13.31 -10.00
CA ALA A 96 14.95 -13.19 -9.34
C ALA A 96 14.80 -12.67 -7.91
N LEU A 97 13.83 -11.76 -7.68
CA LEU A 97 13.57 -11.17 -6.36
C LEU A 97 13.03 -12.15 -5.33
N ARG A 98 12.54 -13.33 -5.73
CA ARG A 98 12.19 -14.40 -4.78
C ARG A 98 13.41 -14.96 -4.06
N GLY A 99 14.61 -14.77 -4.62
CA GLY A 99 15.85 -15.31 -4.08
C GLY A 99 15.85 -16.83 -3.94
N THR A 100 16.70 -17.35 -3.05
CA THR A 100 16.85 -18.79 -2.83
C THR A 100 16.01 -19.23 -1.64
N GLY A 101 15.08 -20.17 -1.86
CA GLY A 101 14.16 -20.62 -0.81
C GLY A 101 13.17 -19.54 -0.33
N GLY A 102 12.96 -18.49 -1.12
CA GLY A 102 12.11 -17.35 -0.77
C GLY A 102 12.82 -16.23 0.01
N TRP A 103 14.14 -16.35 0.19
CA TRP A 103 14.97 -15.33 0.85
C TRP A 103 15.89 -14.67 -0.17
N LEU A 104 15.79 -13.35 -0.28
CA LEU A 104 16.65 -12.54 -1.13
C LEU A 104 17.98 -12.28 -0.41
N ALA A 105 19.09 -12.32 -1.16
CA ALA A 105 20.38 -11.94 -0.58
C ALA A 105 20.39 -10.43 -0.29
N THR A 106 21.01 -10.03 0.82
CA THR A 106 21.09 -8.60 1.19
C THR A 106 21.76 -7.76 0.10
N ASP A 107 22.77 -8.31 -0.58
CA ASP A 107 23.44 -7.61 -1.68
C ASP A 107 22.53 -7.36 -2.89
N ASP A 108 21.55 -8.23 -3.15
CA ASP A 108 20.57 -8.04 -4.22
C ASP A 108 19.59 -6.90 -3.86
N PHE A 109 19.17 -6.80 -2.58
CA PHE A 109 18.41 -5.64 -2.11
C PHE A 109 19.24 -4.34 -2.18
N LEU A 110 20.49 -4.39 -1.73
CA LEU A 110 21.39 -3.24 -1.77
C LEU A 110 21.70 -2.78 -3.20
N ALA A 111 21.51 -3.63 -4.21
CA ALA A 111 21.67 -3.28 -5.61
C ALA A 111 20.65 -2.20 -6.08
N GLU A 112 19.54 -2.03 -5.36
CA GLU A 112 18.58 -0.94 -5.60
C GLU A 112 19.14 0.44 -5.27
N TYR A 113 20.23 0.53 -4.49
CA TYR A 113 20.81 1.82 -4.09
C TYR A 113 22.05 2.15 -4.89
N ALA A 114 22.27 3.44 -5.15
CA ALA A 114 23.45 3.95 -5.82
C ALA A 114 24.64 4.05 -4.86
N GLU A 115 25.86 4.02 -5.37
CA GLU A 115 27.03 4.42 -4.58
C GLU A 115 27.03 5.94 -4.35
N PRO A 116 27.55 6.44 -3.21
CA PRO A 116 28.12 5.70 -2.07
C PRO A 116 27.07 5.18 -1.07
N ASP A 117 25.79 5.48 -1.28
CA ASP A 117 24.72 5.20 -0.32
C ASP A 117 24.49 3.72 -0.09
N ARG A 118 24.73 2.89 -1.11
CA ARG A 118 24.73 1.42 -0.99
C ARG A 118 25.71 0.94 0.08
N ALA A 119 26.95 1.44 0.07
CA ALA A 119 27.95 1.04 1.04
C ALA A 119 27.59 1.51 2.46
N ALA A 120 27.06 2.73 2.59
CA ALA A 120 26.58 3.26 3.87
C ALA A 120 25.41 2.43 4.41
N LEU A 121 24.40 2.16 3.60
CA LEU A 121 23.24 1.35 4.00
C LEU A 121 23.65 -0.08 4.36
N ARG A 122 24.60 -0.68 3.63
CA ARG A 122 25.14 -2.01 3.98
C ARG A 122 25.66 -2.04 5.42
N GLN A 123 26.47 -1.06 5.78
CA GLN A 123 27.02 -0.97 7.13
C GLN A 123 25.91 -0.83 8.17
N THR A 124 24.93 0.07 7.93
CA THR A 124 23.77 0.24 8.81
C THR A 124 22.98 -1.06 9.00
N LEU A 125 22.73 -1.83 7.94
CA LEU A 125 21.98 -3.10 8.03
C LEU A 125 22.74 -4.18 8.80
N VAL A 126 24.08 -4.19 8.71
CA VAL A 126 24.94 -5.07 9.52
C VAL A 126 24.85 -4.66 11.00
N ASP A 127 25.00 -3.37 11.28
CA ASP A 127 25.04 -2.85 12.66
C ASP A 127 23.69 -2.98 13.37
N THR A 128 22.58 -2.89 12.62
CA THR A 128 21.21 -3.08 13.12
C THR A 128 20.76 -4.54 13.15
N GLY A 129 21.56 -5.47 12.61
CA GLY A 129 21.29 -6.90 12.67
C GLY A 129 20.10 -7.35 11.81
N LEU A 130 20.06 -6.93 10.54
CA LEU A 130 19.11 -7.45 9.55
C LEU A 130 19.14 -8.99 9.54
N ARG A 131 17.98 -9.62 9.72
CA ARG A 131 17.86 -11.08 9.81
C ARG A 131 17.56 -11.71 8.47
N HIS A 132 16.55 -11.19 7.78
CA HIS A 132 16.06 -11.73 6.52
C HIS A 132 15.50 -10.65 5.62
N VAL A 133 15.58 -10.89 4.31
CA VAL A 133 14.90 -10.11 3.27
C VAL A 133 13.99 -11.05 2.49
N ALA A 134 12.70 -10.74 2.44
CA ALA A 134 11.76 -11.36 1.52
C ALA A 134 11.33 -10.31 0.50
N ALA A 135 11.26 -10.68 -0.79
CA ALA A 135 10.91 -9.72 -1.82
C ALA A 135 10.09 -10.34 -2.94
N ARG A 136 9.35 -9.48 -3.63
CA ARG A 136 8.66 -9.77 -4.90
C ARG A 136 8.75 -8.53 -5.77
N GLY A 137 8.78 -8.74 -7.06
CA GLY A 137 8.59 -7.67 -8.02
C GLY A 137 7.90 -8.18 -9.27
N TRP A 138 7.42 -7.24 -10.06
CA TRP A 138 6.65 -7.50 -11.26
C TRP A 138 6.63 -6.29 -12.16
N THR A 139 6.41 -6.52 -13.45
CA THR A 139 6.17 -5.49 -14.45
C THR A 139 4.77 -5.64 -15.01
N THR A 140 3.97 -4.57 -14.93
CA THR A 140 2.64 -4.48 -15.52
C THR A 140 2.69 -4.10 -16.99
N GLU A 141 1.58 -4.28 -17.72
CA GLU A 141 1.50 -4.02 -19.18
C GLU A 141 1.84 -2.58 -19.55
N ASP A 142 1.57 -1.63 -18.65
CA ASP A 142 1.92 -0.20 -18.81
C ASP A 142 3.43 0.09 -18.68
N GLY A 143 4.24 -0.94 -18.40
CA GLY A 143 5.69 -0.87 -18.23
C GLY A 143 6.15 -0.47 -16.83
N THR A 144 5.24 -0.34 -15.86
CA THR A 144 5.62 -0.01 -14.47
C THR A 144 6.24 -1.23 -13.79
N HIS A 145 7.49 -1.10 -13.36
CA HIS A 145 8.21 -2.13 -12.60
C HIS A 145 8.09 -1.85 -11.11
N THR A 146 7.35 -2.72 -10.39
CA THR A 146 7.17 -2.65 -8.94
C THR A 146 8.07 -3.66 -8.25
N ARG A 147 8.73 -3.22 -7.17
CA ARG A 147 9.50 -4.08 -6.26
C ARG A 147 9.07 -3.80 -4.83
N VAL A 148 8.83 -4.86 -4.08
CA VAL A 148 8.49 -4.81 -2.66
C VAL A 148 9.49 -5.67 -1.90
N TYR A 149 10.18 -5.07 -0.93
CA TYR A 149 11.13 -5.73 -0.05
C TYR A 149 10.62 -5.62 1.38
N LEU A 150 10.61 -6.73 2.12
CA LEU A 150 10.38 -6.77 3.55
C LEU A 150 11.67 -7.16 4.25
N LEU A 151 12.17 -6.27 5.09
CA LEU A 151 13.37 -6.44 5.90
C LEU A 151 12.95 -6.73 7.33
N ARG A 152 13.41 -7.84 7.89
CA ARG A 152 13.09 -8.23 9.27
C ARG A 152 14.25 -7.98 10.22
N PHE A 153 13.94 -7.37 11.37
CA PHE A 153 14.88 -7.04 12.42
C PHE A 153 14.58 -7.81 13.72
N GLY A 154 15.38 -7.57 14.75
CA GLY A 154 15.21 -8.23 16.04
C GLY A 154 14.03 -7.71 16.86
N THR A 155 13.63 -6.45 16.69
CA THR A 155 12.57 -5.81 17.47
C THR A 155 11.93 -4.68 16.68
N ALA A 156 10.74 -4.25 17.10
CA ALA A 156 10.07 -3.09 16.54
C ALA A 156 10.87 -1.78 16.71
N ALA A 157 11.55 -1.62 17.86
CA ALA A 157 12.36 -0.45 18.13
C ALA A 157 13.54 -0.28 17.14
N VAL A 158 14.16 -1.38 16.71
CA VAL A 158 15.26 -1.33 15.74
C VAL A 158 14.74 -0.94 14.35
N ALA A 159 13.64 -1.54 13.90
CA ALA A 159 13.03 -1.22 12.60
C ALA A 159 12.55 0.25 12.57
N ASP A 160 11.97 0.72 13.67
CA ASP A 160 11.51 2.10 13.81
C ASP A 160 12.65 3.13 13.83
N ASP A 161 13.73 2.86 14.57
CA ASP A 161 14.90 3.74 14.56
C ASP A 161 15.53 3.81 13.16
N LEU A 162 15.66 2.67 12.49
CA LEU A 162 16.15 2.61 11.11
C LEU A 162 15.26 3.44 10.17
N PHE A 163 13.93 3.31 10.31
CA PHE A 163 12.97 4.11 9.56
C PHE A 163 13.23 5.61 9.75
N HIS A 164 13.24 6.13 10.98
CA HIS A 164 13.35 7.58 11.21
C HIS A 164 14.74 8.15 10.92
N GLN A 165 15.80 7.44 11.33
CA GLN A 165 17.15 7.99 11.33
C GLN A 165 17.88 7.78 10.00
N HIS A 166 17.59 6.68 9.29
CA HIS A 166 18.40 6.25 8.16
C HIS A 166 17.65 6.20 6.82
N LEU A 167 16.36 5.85 6.82
CA LEU A 167 15.63 5.64 5.57
C LEU A 167 14.66 6.78 5.24
N ALA A 168 13.71 7.04 6.13
CA ALA A 168 12.60 7.96 5.94
C ALA A 168 12.86 9.35 6.55
N ARG A 169 13.96 10.00 6.14
CA ARG A 169 14.34 11.32 6.65
C ARG A 169 13.38 12.41 6.16
N GLN A 170 13.28 13.47 6.95
CA GLN A 170 12.46 14.64 6.58
C GLN A 170 13.00 15.28 5.28
N GLY A 171 12.12 15.47 4.31
CA GLY A 171 12.39 16.18 3.04
C GLY A 171 12.95 15.32 1.91
N ALA A 172 13.84 14.36 2.20
CA ALA A 172 14.44 13.47 1.20
C ALA A 172 14.74 12.09 1.81
N PRO A 173 14.77 11.00 1.01
CA PRO A 173 15.20 9.69 1.52
C PRO A 173 16.63 9.79 2.07
N GLY A 174 16.96 8.95 3.06
CA GLY A 174 18.32 8.91 3.60
C GLY A 174 19.34 8.25 2.67
N HIS A 175 18.87 7.46 1.70
CA HIS A 175 19.71 6.81 0.69
C HIS A 175 19.10 6.95 -0.71
N ARG A 176 19.94 7.24 -1.70
CA ARG A 176 19.56 7.39 -3.10
C ARG A 176 19.36 6.03 -3.75
N VAL A 177 18.14 5.82 -4.26
CA VAL A 177 17.78 4.68 -5.10
C VAL A 177 18.40 4.88 -6.49
N ARG A 178 18.92 3.80 -7.07
CA ARG A 178 19.45 3.76 -8.44
C ARG A 178 18.35 4.16 -9.42
N GLY A 179 18.70 4.98 -10.41
CA GLY A 179 17.76 5.48 -11.41
C GLY A 179 17.08 6.79 -10.99
N ALA A 180 17.01 7.08 -9.68
CA ALA A 180 16.49 8.32 -9.14
C ALA A 180 17.62 9.26 -8.72
N GLU A 181 17.82 10.38 -9.41
CA GLU A 181 18.90 11.31 -9.04
C GLU A 181 18.56 12.08 -7.76
N ARG A 182 17.32 12.55 -7.65
CA ARG A 182 16.84 13.31 -6.50
C ARG A 182 15.37 13.03 -6.26
N ALA A 183 15.04 12.55 -5.07
CA ALA A 183 13.67 12.37 -4.61
C ALA A 183 13.34 13.30 -3.44
N VAL A 184 12.09 13.72 -3.35
CA VAL A 184 11.58 14.58 -2.28
C VAL A 184 10.35 13.96 -1.64
N HIS A 185 10.11 14.27 -0.38
CA HIS A 185 8.94 13.77 0.33
C HIS A 185 7.66 14.24 -0.37
N ASP A 186 6.75 13.31 -0.65
CA ASP A 186 5.49 13.58 -1.32
C ASP A 186 4.40 13.86 -0.27
N GLU A 187 4.29 15.13 0.14
CA GLU A 187 3.37 15.58 1.18
C GLU A 187 1.89 15.52 0.75
N ASP A 188 1.63 15.44 -0.56
CA ASP A 188 0.29 15.46 -1.12
C ASP A 188 -0.39 14.08 -1.11
N LEU A 189 0.36 13.02 -0.78
CA LEU A 189 -0.17 11.66 -0.81
C LEU A 189 -0.76 11.22 0.54
N PRO A 190 -2.10 11.04 0.62
CA PRO A 190 -2.75 10.61 1.85
C PRO A 190 -2.24 9.23 2.27
N ASP A 191 -2.26 8.95 3.57
CA ASP A 191 -2.14 7.57 4.05
C ASP A 191 -3.43 6.81 3.71
N ALA A 192 -3.38 6.07 2.60
CA ALA A 192 -4.50 5.28 2.12
C ALA A 192 -4.74 3.99 2.91
N SER A 193 -3.80 3.58 3.78
CA SER A 193 -4.00 2.40 4.63
C SER A 193 -4.90 2.71 5.83
N GLY A 194 -4.70 3.87 6.45
CA GLY A 194 -5.41 4.29 7.66
C GLY A 194 -5.10 3.43 8.89
N ILE A 195 -3.99 2.67 8.87
CA ILE A 195 -3.58 1.76 9.95
C ILE A 195 -2.58 2.51 10.84
N ALA A 196 -2.99 2.85 12.06
CA ALA A 196 -2.24 3.74 12.94
C ALA A 196 -0.88 3.17 13.39
N GLU A 197 -0.77 1.84 13.45
CA GLU A 197 0.41 1.10 13.87
C GLU A 197 1.50 1.07 12.79
N ILE A 198 1.16 1.38 11.54
CA ILE A 198 2.08 1.35 10.42
C ILE A 198 2.50 2.78 10.08
N ARG A 199 3.78 3.08 10.28
CA ARG A 199 4.34 4.36 9.82
C ARG A 199 4.67 4.28 8.35
N ARG A 200 4.46 5.39 7.64
CA ARG A 200 4.69 5.49 6.19
C ARG A 200 5.44 6.78 5.87
N SER A 201 6.39 6.69 4.95
CA SER A 201 6.97 7.86 4.30
C SER A 201 7.11 7.60 2.80
N VAL A 202 6.79 8.61 2.01
CA VAL A 202 6.69 8.49 0.56
C VAL A 202 7.47 9.59 -0.11
N TYR A 203 8.11 9.25 -1.22
CA TYR A 203 8.90 10.18 -1.99
C TYR A 203 8.65 10.01 -3.48
N ASP A 204 8.68 11.13 -4.18
CA ASP A 204 8.60 11.22 -5.63
C ASP A 204 9.93 11.72 -6.18
N GLU A 205 10.38 11.16 -7.30
CA GLU A 205 11.55 11.69 -7.99
C GLU A 205 11.24 13.07 -8.57
N THR A 206 12.21 13.98 -8.47
CA THR A 206 12.10 15.32 -9.03
C THR A 206 12.71 15.38 -10.43
N ARG A 207 12.07 16.16 -11.31
CA ARG A 207 12.62 16.40 -12.66
C ARG A 207 13.96 17.17 -12.60
N PRO A 208 14.84 16.98 -13.60
CA PRO A 208 14.69 16.06 -14.73
C PRO A 208 14.93 14.59 -14.33
N TYR A 209 14.14 13.69 -14.90
CA TYR A 209 14.29 12.24 -14.70
C TYR A 209 15.45 11.70 -15.53
N GLY A 210 16.06 10.61 -15.04
CA GLY A 210 17.06 9.86 -15.79
C GLY A 210 16.43 8.99 -16.88
N ALA A 211 16.82 7.72 -16.93
CA ALA A 211 16.21 6.75 -17.85
C ALA A 211 14.76 6.38 -17.46
N GLU A 212 14.46 6.50 -16.16
CA GLU A 212 13.17 6.14 -15.57
C GLU A 212 12.74 7.20 -14.57
N HIS A 213 11.44 7.23 -14.29
CA HIS A 213 10.86 7.92 -13.13
C HIS A 213 10.70 6.93 -11.99
N VAL A 214 11.10 7.30 -10.77
CA VAL A 214 10.98 6.44 -9.58
C VAL A 214 10.08 7.06 -8.51
N ARG A 215 9.10 6.29 -8.04
CA ARG A 215 8.42 6.52 -6.75
C ARG A 215 8.92 5.51 -5.73
N GLN A 216 9.12 5.97 -4.50
CA GLN A 216 9.61 5.13 -3.41
C GLN A 216 8.81 5.38 -2.12
N ALA A 217 8.66 4.33 -1.32
CA ALA A 217 8.07 4.42 0.00
C ALA A 217 8.75 3.49 0.99
N TYR A 218 8.71 3.90 2.25
CA TYR A 218 9.08 3.09 3.39
C TYR A 218 7.84 2.88 4.26
N LEU A 219 7.63 1.66 4.74
CA LEU A 219 6.63 1.33 5.76
C LEU A 219 7.34 0.70 6.96
N SER A 220 7.08 1.19 8.17
CA SER A 220 7.55 0.56 9.41
C SER A 220 6.36 -0.07 10.11
N ALA A 221 6.38 -1.40 10.24
CA ALA A 221 5.33 -2.19 10.87
C ALA A 221 6.02 -3.14 11.85
N GLY A 222 6.03 -2.80 13.14
CA GLY A 222 6.67 -3.64 14.15
C GLY A 222 8.13 -3.96 13.83
N ASP A 223 8.53 -5.23 13.93
CA ASP A 223 9.89 -5.72 13.61
C ASP A 223 10.21 -5.82 12.11
N VAL A 224 9.31 -5.33 11.23
CA VAL A 224 9.44 -5.37 9.78
C VAL A 224 9.46 -3.96 9.18
N LEU A 225 10.41 -3.74 8.28
CA LEU A 225 10.47 -2.55 7.44
C LEU A 225 10.24 -2.93 5.98
N ALA A 226 9.23 -2.33 5.36
CA ALA A 226 8.97 -2.49 3.93
C ALA A 226 9.61 -1.36 3.13
N VAL A 227 10.21 -1.72 1.99
CA VAL A 227 10.63 -0.78 0.95
C VAL A 227 9.83 -1.09 -0.31
N VAL A 228 9.11 -0.10 -0.82
CA VAL A 228 8.32 -0.22 -2.06
C VAL A 228 8.88 0.74 -3.10
N LEU A 229 9.32 0.21 -4.24
CA LEU A 229 9.86 0.97 -5.36
C LEU A 229 9.01 0.71 -6.59
N GLN A 230 8.55 1.78 -7.24
CA GLN A 230 7.95 1.70 -8.57
C GLN A 230 8.75 2.57 -9.53
N SER A 231 9.14 1.99 -10.66
CA SER A 231 9.80 2.76 -11.70
C SER A 231 9.21 2.54 -13.08
N ARG A 232 9.36 3.54 -13.94
CA ARG A 232 8.84 3.51 -15.31
C ARG A 232 9.76 4.23 -16.27
N GLU A 233 10.16 3.54 -17.33
CA GLU A 233 10.99 4.11 -18.39
C GLU A 233 10.17 5.03 -19.31
N GLY A 234 10.73 6.18 -19.67
CA GLY A 234 10.13 7.11 -20.64
C GLY A 234 8.79 7.76 -20.25
N ALA A 235 8.25 7.46 -19.07
CA ALA A 235 6.98 7.98 -18.57
C ALA A 235 6.98 8.09 -17.04
N THR A 236 6.00 8.80 -16.48
CA THR A 236 5.82 8.90 -15.04
C THR A 236 5.06 7.69 -14.49
N VAL A 237 5.49 7.24 -13.31
CA VAL A 237 4.73 6.29 -12.49
C VAL A 237 3.45 6.97 -12.01
N ASP A 238 2.31 6.34 -12.27
CA ASP A 238 1.02 6.85 -11.84
C ASP A 238 0.87 6.71 -10.32
N THR A 239 0.33 7.76 -9.70
CA THR A 239 0.10 7.84 -8.27
C THR A 239 -0.91 6.80 -7.79
N VAL A 240 -1.96 6.49 -8.56
CA VAL A 240 -3.06 5.64 -8.12
C VAL A 240 -2.61 4.19 -7.87
N PRO A 241 -1.96 3.48 -8.83
CA PRO A 241 -1.39 2.16 -8.58
C PRO A 241 -0.35 2.14 -7.47
N PHE A 242 0.44 3.20 -7.34
CA PHE A 242 1.44 3.31 -6.29
C PHE A 242 0.79 3.34 -4.90
N VAL A 243 -0.19 4.22 -4.70
CA VAL A 243 -0.95 4.30 -3.44
C VAL A 243 -1.71 3.00 -3.15
N GLN A 244 -2.30 2.37 -4.17
CA GLN A 244 -2.95 1.06 -4.04
C GLN A 244 -1.97 0.00 -3.52
N THR A 245 -0.76 -0.07 -4.08
CA THR A 245 0.29 -1.00 -3.67
C THR A 245 0.66 -0.79 -2.21
N LEU A 246 0.81 0.46 -1.76
CA LEU A 246 1.09 0.77 -0.35
C LEU A 246 -0.05 0.33 0.58
N ALA A 247 -1.30 0.62 0.21
CA ALA A 247 -2.45 0.25 1.02
C ALA A 247 -2.57 -1.28 1.19
N LEU A 248 -2.40 -2.04 0.10
CA LEU A 248 -2.45 -3.50 0.13
C LEU A 248 -1.28 -4.10 0.89
N GLN A 249 -0.07 -3.53 0.74
CA GLN A 249 1.10 -3.99 1.51
C GLN A 249 0.94 -3.70 3.00
N SER A 250 0.40 -2.54 3.39
CA SER A 250 0.08 -2.23 4.79
C SER A 250 -0.93 -3.22 5.37
N GLN A 251 -1.96 -3.60 4.61
CA GLN A 251 -2.94 -4.61 5.05
C GLN A 251 -2.32 -5.99 5.31
N LEU A 252 -1.26 -6.36 4.58
CA LEU A 252 -0.55 -7.62 4.82
C LEU A 252 0.36 -7.56 6.05
N LEU A 253 0.74 -6.36 6.51
CA LEU A 253 1.62 -6.14 7.66
C LEU A 253 0.85 -5.90 8.98
N ALA A 254 -0.48 -5.77 8.92
CA ALA A 254 -1.34 -5.57 10.08
C ALA A 254 -1.93 -6.90 10.58
#